data_AF-A0A918M3T6-F1
#
_entry.id   AF-A0A918M3T6-F1
#
_cell.length_a   1.000
_cell.length_b   1.000
_cell.length_c   1.000
_cell.angle_alpha   90.00
_cell.angle_beta   90.00
_cell.angle_gamma   90.00
#
_symmetry.space_group_name_H-M   'P 1'
#
loop_
_entity.id
_entity.type
_entity.pdbx_description
1 polymer ?
#
loop_
_entity_poly.entity_id
_entity_poly.type
_entity_poly.pdbx_seq_one_letter_code
_entity_poly.pdbx_strand_id
1 'polypeptide(L)'
;MQRDVIDGVPVLWEETPGPLEAALVFGCGVADETFRHLGVTHLVEHLAMSTLPRLHHEHNASVTLSLTEFTASGSAAQVTEFLALVCRALSALPVDRMGREAGVLAAEGAGVTDPTSAELLSFRYGAVGAGLASWAGPGPDRIPVAAVRDLAARRFHADNAVLVLTGPPPAGLRLPLPRGPRPDRAGSRRVFRTGPAWFQADVPDPGLAFRGDLDDPALILAHAVLQERLRRRARHQEGVSYEVGGARVPTGTGDGEYTLCLDAREGQERRVAELLWQEALRLAGDGVTAEELAEELAGFREVWLDVRSTPSELGDAAACSLFGLEHQDPATRLEALAKVTPEQAAQAFTAALSTALLVVPDHVEVEPAQLDGTPLARGTCAVTDAFPPGLRVFRPSLFRRSLSSAARAARLGVGPSGLWYRDADEVHHVAFDEVVGVESQGAGRVVFGSHGCLIPVVPELWANIGPAVAAVDAAVPEALRYEASALRPGRDE
;
A
#
# COMPACT_ATOMS: atom_id res chain seq x y z
N MET A 1 18.47 -16.52 -17.28
CA MET A 1 18.61 -16.52 -15.81
C MET A 1 19.30 -17.78 -15.28
N GLN A 2 20.38 -17.61 -14.51
CA GLN A 2 21.10 -18.66 -13.77
C GLN A 2 20.73 -18.65 -12.28
N ARG A 3 20.97 -19.76 -11.58
CA ARG A 3 20.60 -19.96 -10.17
C ARG A 3 21.76 -20.55 -9.38
N ASP A 4 22.04 -19.95 -8.23
CA ASP A 4 23.04 -20.38 -7.26
C ASP A 4 22.51 -20.28 -5.82
N VAL A 5 23.30 -20.70 -4.83
CA VAL A 5 22.99 -20.53 -3.41
C VAL A 5 24.26 -20.11 -2.66
N ILE A 6 24.19 -19.03 -1.88
CA ILE A 6 25.31 -18.54 -1.05
C ILE A 6 24.84 -18.42 0.39
N ASP A 7 25.49 -19.13 1.30
CA ASP A 7 25.14 -19.19 2.74
C ASP A 7 23.66 -19.56 3.04
N GLY A 8 22.96 -20.14 2.06
CA GLY A 8 21.54 -20.48 2.15
C GLY A 8 20.59 -19.48 1.51
N VAL A 9 21.09 -18.35 1.03
CA VAL A 9 20.32 -17.37 0.26
C VAL A 9 20.32 -17.80 -1.20
N PRO A 10 19.15 -18.01 -1.83
CA PRO A 10 19.06 -18.17 -3.28
C PRO A 10 19.66 -16.97 -4.02
N VAL A 11 20.44 -17.25 -5.06
CA VAL A 11 21.04 -16.21 -5.92
C VAL A 11 20.53 -16.38 -7.33
N LEU A 12 19.93 -15.34 -7.88
CA LEU A 12 19.47 -15.26 -9.26
C LEU A 12 20.39 -14.31 -10.01
N TRP A 13 20.89 -14.71 -11.17
CA TRP A 13 21.79 -13.83 -11.91
C TRP A 13 21.74 -14.02 -13.41
N GLU A 14 22.08 -12.95 -14.12
CA GLU A 14 22.24 -12.93 -15.57
C GLU A 14 23.29 -11.89 -15.93
N GLU A 15 24.21 -12.22 -16.83
CA GLU A 15 25.29 -11.33 -17.21
C GLU A 15 24.79 -10.25 -18.17
N THR A 16 24.87 -8.98 -17.75
CA THR A 16 24.52 -7.82 -18.58
C THR A 16 25.70 -6.85 -18.73
N PRO A 17 25.73 -6.02 -19.79
CA PRO A 17 26.73 -4.97 -19.90
C PRO A 17 26.62 -3.96 -18.75
N GLY A 18 27.75 -3.50 -18.21
CA GLY A 18 27.80 -2.46 -17.19
C GLY A 18 28.59 -2.87 -15.94
N PRO A 19 28.58 -2.03 -14.89
CA PRO A 19 29.04 -2.45 -13.56
C PRO A 19 28.19 -3.60 -13.01
N LEU A 20 28.73 -4.33 -12.03
CA LEU A 20 27.94 -5.35 -11.33
C LEU A 20 26.91 -4.64 -10.45
N GLU A 21 25.64 -4.94 -10.69
CA GLU A 21 24.53 -4.51 -9.85
C GLU A 21 24.08 -5.68 -8.99
N ALA A 22 23.72 -5.37 -7.74
CA ALA A 22 23.20 -6.33 -6.78
C ALA A 22 21.98 -5.77 -6.10
N ALA A 23 21.00 -6.63 -5.84
CA ALA A 23 19.87 -6.35 -4.95
C ALA A 23 19.71 -7.53 -3.97
N LEU A 24 19.89 -7.26 -2.67
CA LEU A 24 19.52 -8.19 -1.62
C LEU A 24 18.07 -7.91 -1.22
N VAL A 25 17.16 -8.78 -1.66
CA VAL A 25 15.71 -8.61 -1.58
C VAL A 25 15.16 -9.45 -0.44
N PHE A 26 14.37 -8.85 0.43
CA PHE A 26 13.64 -9.52 1.50
C PHE A 26 12.14 -9.50 1.23
N GLY A 27 11.47 -10.63 1.51
CA GLY A 27 10.02 -10.76 1.38
C GLY A 27 9.28 -10.08 2.54
N CYS A 28 9.45 -8.78 2.73
CA CYS A 28 8.67 -8.03 3.69
C CYS A 28 8.55 -6.56 3.30
N GLY A 29 7.39 -5.97 3.54
CA GLY A 29 7.18 -4.54 3.40
C GLY A 29 6.11 -4.03 4.35
N VAL A 30 5.57 -2.86 4.06
CA VAL A 30 4.53 -2.21 4.90
C VAL A 30 3.31 -3.11 5.11
N ALA A 31 2.95 -3.95 4.14
CA ALA A 31 1.81 -4.86 4.26
C ALA A 31 2.01 -6.01 5.27
N ASP A 32 3.24 -6.23 5.76
CA ASP A 32 3.56 -7.21 6.80
C ASP A 32 3.59 -6.58 8.21
N GLU A 33 3.33 -5.28 8.31
CA GLU A 33 3.32 -4.55 9.57
C GLU A 33 1.94 -4.56 10.24
N THR A 34 1.87 -3.90 11.39
CA THR A 34 0.61 -3.61 12.09
C THR A 34 0.47 -2.11 12.21
N PHE A 35 -0.75 -1.59 12.28
CA PHE A 35 -0.97 -0.16 12.51
C PHE A 35 -0.12 0.39 13.66
N ARG A 36 -0.07 -0.32 14.81
CA ARG A 36 0.71 0.07 15.99
C ARG A 36 2.23 0.17 15.76
N HIS A 37 2.77 -0.53 14.77
CA HIS A 37 4.19 -0.53 14.47
C HIS A 37 4.49 -0.01 13.08
N LEU A 38 3.54 0.68 12.45
CA LEU A 38 3.67 1.15 11.08
C LEU A 38 4.91 2.04 10.91
N GLY A 39 5.73 1.73 9.92
CA GLY A 39 7.06 2.29 9.67
C GLY A 39 8.23 1.48 10.25
N VAL A 40 7.97 0.33 10.90
CA VAL A 40 9.02 -0.47 11.55
C VAL A 40 10.02 -1.07 10.55
N THR A 41 9.58 -1.46 9.35
CA THR A 41 10.44 -2.04 8.31
C THR A 41 11.38 -0.97 7.77
N HIS A 42 10.85 0.23 7.49
CA HIS A 42 11.63 1.39 7.06
C HIS A 42 12.65 1.81 8.13
N LEU A 43 12.28 1.73 9.42
CA LEU A 43 13.23 1.96 10.51
C LEU A 43 14.33 0.89 10.59
N VAL A 44 14.04 -0.38 10.33
CA VAL A 44 15.07 -1.43 10.24
C VAL A 44 16.04 -1.14 9.09
N GLU A 45 15.52 -0.73 7.94
CA GLU A 45 16.30 -0.35 6.76
C GLU A 45 17.25 0.82 7.06
N HIS A 46 16.75 1.91 7.64
CA HIS A 46 17.58 3.04 8.08
C HIS A 46 18.65 2.63 9.10
N LEU A 47 18.28 1.82 10.10
CA LEU A 47 19.23 1.36 11.09
C LEU A 47 20.36 0.55 10.45
N ALA A 48 20.05 -0.30 9.47
CA ALA A 48 21.06 -1.04 8.72
C ALA A 48 21.96 -0.11 7.90
N MET A 49 21.36 0.79 7.11
CA MET A 49 22.07 1.74 6.24
C MET A 49 22.93 2.74 7.02
N SER A 50 22.51 3.13 8.22
CA SER A 50 23.27 4.05 9.08
C SER A 50 24.64 3.50 9.50
N THR A 51 24.84 2.19 9.45
CA THR A 51 26.12 1.55 9.82
C THR A 51 27.17 1.61 8.71
N LEU A 52 26.76 1.95 7.49
CA LEU A 52 27.66 1.96 6.34
C LEU A 52 28.70 3.09 6.49
N PRO A 53 29.98 2.82 6.19
CA PRO A 53 30.97 3.88 6.09
C PRO A 53 30.68 4.73 4.86
N ARG A 54 31.50 5.77 4.63
CA ARG A 54 31.45 6.49 3.37
C ARG A 54 31.84 5.56 2.22
N LEU A 55 30.85 5.14 1.43
CA LEU A 55 31.05 4.38 0.19
C LEU A 55 31.03 5.35 -1.00
N HIS A 56 31.84 5.05 -2.02
CA HIS A 56 31.99 5.87 -3.23
C HIS A 56 31.30 5.29 -4.46
N HIS A 57 30.63 4.14 -4.30
CA HIS A 57 29.84 3.49 -5.34
C HIS A 57 28.36 3.76 -5.10
N GLU A 58 27.54 3.57 -6.12
CA GLU A 58 26.10 3.74 -6.02
C GLU A 58 25.53 2.64 -5.12
N HIS A 59 24.75 3.04 -4.13
CA HIS A 59 24.05 2.13 -3.22
C HIS A 59 22.81 2.82 -2.69
N ASN A 60 21.76 2.04 -2.47
CA ASN A 60 20.50 2.53 -1.92
C ASN A 60 19.81 1.41 -1.12
N ALA A 61 18.74 1.77 -0.46
CA ALA A 61 17.77 0.81 0.03
C ALA A 61 16.35 1.35 -0.21
N SER A 62 15.37 0.45 -0.21
CA SER A 62 13.97 0.84 -0.36
C SER A 62 13.05 -0.15 0.35
N VAL A 63 11.91 0.38 0.81
CA VAL A 63 10.80 -0.41 1.33
C VAL A 63 9.57 -0.15 0.47
N THR A 64 8.97 -1.23 -0.03
CA THR A 64 7.70 -1.20 -0.78
C THR A 64 6.57 -1.78 0.09
N LEU A 65 5.40 -2.00 -0.51
CA LEU A 65 4.30 -2.68 0.19
C LEU A 65 4.66 -4.12 0.61
N SER A 66 5.49 -4.83 -0.14
CA SER A 66 5.72 -6.27 0.06
C SER A 66 7.19 -6.67 0.11
N LEU A 67 8.09 -5.82 -0.37
CA LEU A 67 9.53 -6.09 -0.48
C LEU A 67 10.36 -5.00 0.21
N THR A 68 11.52 -5.41 0.72
CA THR A 68 12.58 -4.51 1.21
C THR A 68 13.86 -4.88 0.50
N GLU A 69 14.56 -3.90 -0.07
CA GLU A 69 15.72 -4.14 -0.93
C GLU A 69 16.91 -3.30 -0.49
N PHE A 70 18.10 -3.89 -0.57
CA PHE A 70 19.38 -3.18 -0.43
C PHE A 70 20.15 -3.36 -1.73
N THR A 71 20.41 -2.26 -2.42
CA THR A 71 21.00 -2.26 -3.75
C THR A 71 22.38 -1.62 -3.78
N ALA A 72 23.25 -2.13 -4.65
CA ALA A 72 24.56 -1.52 -4.93
C ALA A 72 24.98 -1.78 -6.38
N SER A 73 25.66 -0.82 -6.98
CA SER A 73 26.24 -0.92 -8.31
C SER A 73 27.72 -0.52 -8.29
N GLY A 74 28.60 -1.37 -8.82
CA GLY A 74 30.03 -1.09 -8.89
C GLY A 74 30.90 -2.29 -9.25
N SER A 75 32.13 -2.30 -8.73
CA SER A 75 33.02 -3.46 -8.86
C SER A 75 32.58 -4.61 -7.95
N ALA A 76 32.96 -5.84 -8.31
CA ALA A 76 32.68 -7.04 -7.51
C ALA A 76 33.12 -6.91 -6.04
N ALA A 77 34.24 -6.24 -5.77
CA ALA A 77 34.74 -6.01 -4.42
C ALA A 77 33.85 -5.03 -3.63
N GLN A 78 33.40 -3.95 -4.27
CA GLN A 78 32.51 -2.95 -3.66
C GLN A 78 31.14 -3.56 -3.32
N VAL A 79 30.54 -4.31 -4.26
CA VAL A 79 29.28 -5.03 -4.05
C VAL A 79 29.40 -6.04 -2.91
N THR A 80 30.49 -6.82 -2.89
CA THR A 80 30.75 -7.80 -1.81
C THR A 80 30.89 -7.11 -0.45
N GLU A 81 31.59 -5.97 -0.38
CA GLU A 81 31.73 -5.20 0.85
C GLU A 81 30.39 -4.66 1.36
N PHE A 82 29.60 -4.06 0.47
CA PHE A 82 28.26 -3.55 0.78
C PHE A 82 27.34 -4.64 1.33
N LEU A 83 27.20 -5.76 0.61
CA LEU A 83 26.34 -6.88 1.03
C LEU A 83 26.77 -7.44 2.39
N ALA A 84 28.08 -7.56 2.63
CA ALA A 84 28.60 -8.04 3.90
C ALA A 84 28.33 -7.06 5.06
N LEU A 85 28.38 -5.75 4.81
CA LEU A 85 28.04 -4.72 5.81
C LEU A 85 26.55 -4.75 6.15
N VAL A 86 25.68 -4.78 5.16
CA VAL A 86 24.22 -4.87 5.34
C VAL A 86 23.84 -6.12 6.12
N CYS A 87 24.36 -7.31 5.74
CA CYS A 87 24.07 -8.56 6.45
C CYS A 87 24.50 -8.51 7.93
N ARG A 88 25.66 -7.91 8.23
CA ARG A 88 26.13 -7.73 9.61
C ARG A 88 25.24 -6.77 10.39
N ALA A 89 24.81 -5.68 9.77
CA ALA A 89 23.94 -4.69 10.39
C ALA A 89 22.56 -5.27 10.72
N LEU A 90 21.96 -5.99 9.78
CA LEU A 90 20.67 -6.67 9.99
C LEU A 90 20.72 -7.73 11.10
N SER A 91 21.87 -8.40 11.26
CA SER A 91 22.08 -9.37 12.34
C SER A 91 22.25 -8.74 13.73
N ALA A 92 22.62 -7.45 13.78
CA ALA A 92 22.92 -6.73 15.03
C ALA A 92 22.61 -5.23 14.86
N LEU A 93 21.31 -4.90 14.78
CA LEU A 93 20.85 -3.54 14.53
C LEU A 93 21.32 -2.54 15.62
N PRO A 94 21.81 -1.35 15.24
CA PRO A 94 22.26 -0.31 16.18
C PRO A 94 21.07 0.44 16.81
N VAL A 95 20.28 -0.24 17.63
CA VAL A 95 19.04 0.31 18.21
C VAL A 95 19.25 1.57 19.08
N ASP A 96 20.48 1.83 19.52
CA ASP A 96 20.87 3.07 20.19
C ASP A 96 20.72 4.31 19.28
N ARG A 97 20.70 4.12 17.96
CA ARG A 97 20.53 5.18 16.95
C ARG A 97 19.08 5.48 16.60
N MET A 98 18.12 4.68 17.08
CA MET A 98 16.70 4.82 16.72
C MET A 98 16.16 6.24 16.85
N GLY A 99 16.52 6.97 17.92
CA GLY A 99 16.05 8.34 18.11
C GLY A 99 16.53 9.32 17.03
N ARG A 100 17.74 9.11 16.50
CA ARG A 100 18.28 9.91 15.39
C ARG A 100 17.60 9.54 14.08
N GLU A 101 17.54 8.25 13.77
CA GLU A 101 16.98 7.76 12.51
C GLU A 101 15.48 8.03 12.41
N ALA A 102 14.74 8.01 13.52
CA ALA A 102 13.34 8.40 13.55
C ALA A 102 13.12 9.86 13.11
N GLY A 103 14.04 10.77 13.49
CA GLY A 103 13.98 12.17 13.04
C GLY A 103 14.25 12.34 11.56
N VAL A 104 15.14 11.52 10.98
CA VAL A 104 15.42 11.50 9.55
C VAL A 104 14.20 10.98 8.77
N LEU A 105 13.66 9.83 9.18
CA LEU A 105 12.46 9.23 8.58
C LEU A 105 11.25 10.18 8.57
N ALA A 106 11.05 10.91 9.66
CA ALA A 106 9.96 11.87 9.74
C ALA A 106 10.08 13.02 8.72
N ALA A 107 11.30 13.38 8.33
CA ALA A 107 11.57 14.44 7.37
C ALA A 107 11.47 13.95 5.90
N GLU A 108 11.76 12.69 5.64
CA GLU A 108 11.72 12.10 4.29
C GLU A 108 10.30 11.82 3.80
N GLY A 109 9.37 11.56 4.73
CA GLY A 109 8.02 11.08 4.40
C GLY A 109 8.01 9.56 4.20
N ALA A 110 6.84 8.94 4.37
CA ALA A 110 6.72 7.48 4.50
C ALA A 110 5.85 6.82 3.40
N GLY A 111 5.66 7.48 2.26
CA GLY A 111 4.85 6.94 1.17
C GLY A 111 5.55 5.78 0.46
N VAL A 112 4.89 4.62 0.39
CA VAL A 112 5.38 3.42 -0.33
C VAL A 112 4.70 3.20 -1.68
N THR A 113 3.71 4.04 -1.99
CA THR A 113 2.97 4.08 -3.25
C THR A 113 2.33 5.47 -3.40
N ASP A 114 1.80 5.76 -4.58
CA ASP A 114 0.98 6.93 -4.83
C ASP A 114 -0.14 7.10 -3.78
N PRO A 115 -0.40 8.32 -3.23
CA PRO A 115 -1.40 8.55 -2.20
C PRO A 115 -2.83 8.14 -2.58
N THR A 116 -3.24 8.35 -3.82
CA THR A 116 -4.57 7.95 -4.31
C THR A 116 -4.67 6.42 -4.37
N SER A 117 -3.62 5.74 -4.85
CA SER A 117 -3.53 4.27 -4.78
C SER A 117 -3.55 3.75 -3.34
N ALA A 118 -2.85 4.41 -2.42
CA ALA A 118 -2.83 4.05 -1.00
C ALA A 118 -4.24 4.12 -0.38
N GLU A 119 -5.02 5.14 -0.72
CA GLU A 119 -6.38 5.31 -0.21
C GLU A 119 -7.34 4.28 -0.80
N LEU A 120 -7.22 3.94 -2.09
CA LEU A 120 -7.97 2.84 -2.70
C LEU A 120 -7.70 1.50 -1.99
N LEU A 121 -6.44 1.22 -1.66
CA LEU A 121 -6.06 0.04 -0.87
C LEU A 121 -6.65 0.09 0.55
N SER A 122 -6.69 1.26 1.18
CA SER A 122 -7.32 1.48 2.49
C SER A 122 -8.82 1.22 2.45
N PHE A 123 -9.54 1.62 1.39
CA PHE A 123 -10.96 1.30 1.25
C PHE A 123 -11.24 -0.19 1.06
N ARG A 124 -10.30 -0.92 0.44
CA ARG A 124 -10.43 -2.37 0.26
C ARG A 124 -10.06 -3.14 1.52
N TYR A 125 -8.91 -2.83 2.10
CA TYR A 125 -8.23 -3.62 3.12
C TYR A 125 -8.16 -2.93 4.49
N GLY A 126 -8.75 -1.76 4.64
CA GLY A 126 -8.79 -1.03 5.90
C GLY A 126 -7.39 -0.66 6.42
N ALA A 127 -7.22 -0.65 7.73
CA ALA A 127 -5.95 -0.34 8.40
C ALA A 127 -5.10 -1.61 8.66
N VAL A 128 -5.09 -2.55 7.71
CA VAL A 128 -4.29 -3.78 7.76
C VAL A 128 -3.73 -4.13 6.37
N GLY A 129 -2.63 -4.89 6.34
CA GLY A 129 -2.06 -5.36 5.08
C GLY A 129 -1.74 -4.21 4.12
N ALA A 130 -2.09 -4.36 2.86
CA ALA A 130 -1.87 -3.33 1.83
C ALA A 130 -2.61 -2.01 2.13
N GLY A 131 -3.69 -2.05 2.93
CA GLY A 131 -4.42 -0.84 3.30
C GLY A 131 -3.68 0.05 4.28
N LEU A 132 -2.62 -0.45 4.95
CA LEU A 132 -1.72 0.36 5.78
C LEU A 132 -1.02 1.47 5.00
N ALA A 133 -0.94 1.38 3.67
CA ALA A 133 -0.29 2.35 2.80
C ALA A 133 -0.77 3.80 3.00
N SER A 134 -2.05 4.00 3.32
CA SER A 134 -2.64 5.34 3.51
C SER A 134 -2.39 5.90 4.92
N TRP A 135 -1.97 5.06 5.86
CA TRP A 135 -1.90 5.44 7.27
C TRP A 135 -0.52 5.97 7.63
N ALA A 136 -0.49 7.05 8.42
CA ALA A 136 0.76 7.55 9.00
C ALA A 136 1.24 6.72 10.22
N GLY A 137 0.32 5.96 10.85
CA GLY A 137 0.61 5.16 12.04
C GLY A 137 1.15 5.98 13.22
N PRO A 138 1.63 5.38 14.32
CA PRO A 138 2.07 6.11 15.51
C PRO A 138 3.22 7.11 15.32
N GLY A 139 3.95 7.04 14.20
CA GLY A 139 5.18 7.78 13.96
C GLY A 139 6.44 7.02 14.43
N PRO A 140 7.59 7.27 13.80
CA PRO A 140 8.80 6.46 14.00
C PRO A 140 9.38 6.56 15.42
N ASP A 141 9.14 7.67 16.14
CA ASP A 141 9.51 7.86 17.55
C ASP A 141 8.62 7.08 18.54
N ARG A 142 7.54 6.46 18.06
CA ARG A 142 6.60 5.67 18.86
C ARG A 142 6.73 4.16 18.65
N ILE A 143 7.68 3.73 17.83
CA ILE A 143 7.98 2.32 17.58
C ILE A 143 8.87 1.77 18.72
N PRO A 144 8.42 0.75 19.47
CA PRO A 144 9.24 0.16 20.53
C PRO A 144 10.47 -0.57 19.97
N VAL A 145 11.60 -0.51 20.68
CA VAL A 145 12.82 -1.28 20.36
C VAL A 145 12.53 -2.78 20.19
N ALA A 146 11.62 -3.31 21.01
CA ALA A 146 11.20 -4.70 20.92
C ALA A 146 10.58 -5.03 19.56
N ALA A 147 9.74 -4.15 19.01
CA ALA A 147 9.10 -4.35 17.71
C ALA A 147 10.13 -4.36 16.56
N VAL A 148 11.14 -3.50 16.62
CA VAL A 148 12.25 -3.47 15.64
C VAL A 148 13.03 -4.78 15.65
N ARG A 149 13.44 -5.25 16.84
CA ARG A 149 14.20 -6.51 16.98
C ARG A 149 13.39 -7.72 16.55
N ASP A 150 12.12 -7.73 16.93
CA ASP A 150 11.18 -8.80 16.63
C ASP A 150 10.88 -8.88 15.13
N LEU A 151 10.66 -7.75 14.45
CA LEU A 151 10.53 -7.71 13.00
C LEU A 151 11.83 -8.20 12.32
N ALA A 152 12.99 -7.68 12.73
CA ALA A 152 14.29 -8.06 12.17
C ALA A 152 14.49 -9.59 12.23
N ALA A 153 14.25 -10.20 13.40
CA ALA A 153 14.37 -11.64 13.59
C ALA A 153 13.38 -12.46 12.74
N ARG A 154 12.16 -11.94 12.51
CA ARG A 154 11.11 -12.65 11.75
C ARG A 154 11.16 -12.49 10.24
N ARG A 155 11.89 -11.50 9.73
CA ARG A 155 11.82 -11.11 8.31
C ARG A 155 13.18 -10.91 7.64
N PHE A 156 14.21 -10.49 8.36
CA PHE A 156 15.54 -10.20 7.80
C PHE A 156 16.50 -11.37 8.07
N HIS A 157 16.25 -12.49 7.42
CA HIS A 157 17.02 -13.74 7.55
C HIS A 157 17.17 -14.45 6.19
N ALA A 158 18.11 -15.38 6.08
CA ALA A 158 18.46 -16.02 4.82
C ALA A 158 17.28 -16.73 4.14
N ASP A 159 16.40 -17.36 4.94
CA ASP A 159 15.23 -18.09 4.43
C ASP A 159 14.05 -17.19 4.00
N ASN A 160 14.21 -15.87 4.08
CA ASN A 160 13.30 -14.84 3.55
C ASN A 160 14.05 -13.81 2.68
N ALA A 161 15.20 -14.20 2.13
CA ALA A 161 16.04 -13.35 1.28
C ALA A 161 16.31 -14.02 -0.07
N VAL A 162 16.49 -13.21 -1.11
CA VAL A 162 17.03 -13.60 -2.42
C VAL A 162 18.05 -12.54 -2.83
N LEU A 163 19.20 -12.97 -3.36
CA LEU A 163 20.16 -12.05 -3.96
C LEU A 163 19.99 -12.07 -5.48
N VAL A 164 19.86 -10.89 -6.08
CA VAL A 164 19.87 -10.67 -7.52
C VAL A 164 21.21 -10.07 -7.94
N LEU A 165 21.79 -10.53 -9.05
CA LEU A 165 23.02 -9.98 -9.63
C LEU A 165 22.94 -9.84 -11.15
N THR A 166 23.47 -8.75 -11.69
CA THR A 166 23.62 -8.55 -13.15
C THR A 166 24.93 -9.12 -13.72
N GLY A 167 25.50 -10.10 -13.02
CA GLY A 167 26.73 -10.80 -13.38
C GLY A 167 26.97 -12.01 -12.47
N PRO A 168 27.99 -12.84 -12.75
CA PRO A 168 28.28 -14.01 -11.94
C PRO A 168 28.59 -13.62 -10.49
N PRO A 169 28.22 -14.47 -9.50
CA PRO A 169 28.53 -14.21 -8.11
C PRO A 169 30.04 -14.00 -7.87
N PRO A 170 30.46 -12.91 -7.23
CA PRO A 170 31.86 -12.69 -6.90
C PRO A 170 32.48 -13.84 -6.11
N ALA A 171 33.70 -14.23 -6.48
CA ALA A 171 34.41 -15.30 -5.80
C ALA A 171 34.59 -14.98 -4.30
N GLY A 172 34.16 -15.91 -3.44
CA GLY A 172 34.25 -15.76 -1.99
C GLY A 172 33.20 -14.83 -1.37
N LEU A 173 32.16 -14.41 -2.11
CA LEU A 173 31.01 -13.70 -1.57
C LEU A 173 30.37 -14.50 -0.41
N ARG A 174 30.06 -13.79 0.68
CA ARG A 174 29.38 -14.32 1.86
C ARG A 174 28.18 -13.45 2.21
N LEU A 175 27.11 -14.08 2.66
CA LEU A 175 25.86 -13.44 3.09
C LEU A 175 25.53 -13.94 4.51
N PRO A 176 26.23 -13.44 5.55
CA PRO A 176 26.11 -13.95 6.91
C PRO A 176 24.82 -13.48 7.60
N LEU A 177 23.67 -13.81 7.02
CA LEU A 177 22.34 -13.57 7.58
C LEU A 177 21.99 -14.68 8.59
N PRO A 178 21.20 -14.38 9.62
CA PRO A 178 20.65 -15.40 10.49
C PRO A 178 19.72 -16.34 9.71
N ARG A 179 19.41 -17.50 10.30
CA ARG A 179 18.37 -18.41 9.80
C ARG A 179 17.04 -18.12 10.49
N GLY A 180 15.95 -18.36 9.79
CA GLY A 180 14.60 -18.15 10.31
C GLY A 180 13.57 -19.04 9.61
N PRO A 181 12.39 -19.25 10.20
CA PRO A 181 11.31 -19.94 9.52
C PRO A 181 10.83 -19.11 8.33
N ARG A 182 10.58 -19.76 7.19
CA ARG A 182 9.99 -19.10 6.03
C ARG A 182 8.63 -18.49 6.43
N PRO A 183 8.38 -17.19 6.17
CA PRO A 183 7.10 -16.58 6.52
C PRO A 183 5.93 -17.28 5.84
N ASP A 184 4.85 -17.50 6.60
CA ASP A 184 3.59 -17.98 6.04
C ASP A 184 2.98 -16.90 5.14
N ARG A 185 2.65 -17.28 3.90
CA ARG A 185 2.03 -16.44 2.88
C ARG A 185 0.58 -16.84 2.59
N ALA A 186 0.10 -17.96 3.16
CA ALA A 186 -1.15 -18.60 2.80
C ALA A 186 -2.41 -17.96 3.43
N GLY A 187 -2.32 -16.74 3.94
CA GLY A 187 -3.44 -16.06 4.58
C GLY A 187 -4.32 -15.33 3.56
N SER A 188 -5.59 -15.75 3.43
CA SER A 188 -6.63 -14.90 2.84
C SER A 188 -6.67 -13.58 3.61
N ARG A 189 -6.25 -12.49 2.97
CA ARG A 189 -6.33 -11.16 3.56
C ARG A 189 -7.80 -10.75 3.61
N ARG A 190 -8.27 -10.27 4.77
CA ARG A 190 -9.65 -9.81 4.95
C ARG A 190 -9.91 -8.67 3.96
N VAL A 191 -10.90 -8.87 3.10
CA VAL A 191 -11.39 -7.86 2.15
C VAL A 191 -12.65 -7.25 2.77
N PHE A 192 -12.61 -5.96 3.06
CA PHE A 192 -13.74 -5.27 3.68
C PHE A 192 -14.79 -4.84 2.67
N ARG A 193 -14.39 -4.65 1.41
CA ARG A 193 -15.31 -4.34 0.32
C ARG A 193 -15.09 -5.22 -0.89
N THR A 194 -16.15 -5.92 -1.27
CA THR A 194 -16.13 -6.85 -2.39
C THR A 194 -16.81 -6.29 -3.63
N GLY A 195 -17.81 -5.43 -3.48
CA GLY A 195 -18.58 -4.84 -4.58
C GLY A 195 -18.02 -3.50 -5.05
N PRO A 196 -18.60 -2.95 -6.13
CA PRO A 196 -18.15 -1.70 -6.69
C PRO A 196 -18.72 -0.53 -5.90
N ALA A 197 -17.94 0.53 -5.71
CA ALA A 197 -18.35 1.72 -4.96
C ALA A 197 -17.51 2.93 -5.37
N TRP A 198 -17.96 4.13 -5.01
CA TRP A 198 -17.14 5.34 -5.11
C TRP A 198 -16.99 6.07 -3.77
N PHE A 199 -15.91 6.82 -3.61
CA PHE A 199 -15.54 7.50 -2.37
C PHE A 199 -15.09 8.94 -2.63
N GLN A 200 -15.35 9.80 -1.65
CA GLN A 200 -14.67 11.07 -1.48
C GLN A 200 -13.60 10.89 -0.41
N ALA A 201 -12.39 11.38 -0.67
CA ALA A 201 -11.27 11.29 0.25
C ALA A 201 -10.33 12.48 0.08
N ASP A 202 -9.48 12.70 1.08
CA ASP A 202 -8.36 13.64 1.00
C ASP A 202 -7.25 13.02 0.14
N VAL A 203 -7.47 13.02 -1.18
CA VAL A 203 -6.54 12.54 -2.20
C VAL A 203 -6.21 13.67 -3.15
N PRO A 204 -4.98 13.72 -3.69
CA PRO A 204 -4.60 14.78 -4.63
C PRO A 204 -5.41 14.68 -5.92
N ASP A 205 -5.70 13.45 -6.37
CA ASP A 205 -6.19 13.19 -7.72
C ASP A 205 -7.18 12.02 -7.75
N PRO A 206 -8.10 11.96 -8.74
CA PRO A 206 -8.99 10.82 -8.94
C PRO A 206 -8.26 9.51 -9.22
N GLY A 207 -8.82 8.39 -8.75
CA GLY A 207 -8.26 7.07 -8.99
C GLY A 207 -9.29 5.95 -9.04
N LEU A 208 -8.90 4.84 -9.65
CA LEU A 208 -9.70 3.64 -9.84
C LEU A 208 -8.89 2.43 -9.37
N ALA A 209 -9.51 1.54 -8.61
CA ALA A 209 -8.93 0.23 -8.31
C ALA A 209 -9.90 -0.90 -8.63
N PHE A 210 -9.38 -2.06 -9.03
CA PHE A 210 -10.16 -3.28 -9.20
C PHE A 210 -9.31 -4.52 -8.97
N ARG A 211 -9.97 -5.63 -8.65
CA ARG A 211 -9.34 -6.91 -8.32
C ARG A 211 -9.29 -7.84 -9.50
N GLY A 212 -8.23 -8.64 -9.54
CA GLY A 212 -8.13 -9.79 -10.42
C GLY A 212 -6.85 -10.57 -10.19
N ASP A 213 -6.71 -11.65 -10.97
CA ASP A 213 -5.49 -12.43 -11.04
C ASP A 213 -4.42 -11.60 -11.77
N LEU A 214 -3.29 -11.37 -11.09
CA LEU A 214 -2.18 -10.56 -11.60
C LEU A 214 -1.43 -11.27 -12.74
N ASP A 215 -1.62 -12.57 -12.89
CA ASP A 215 -1.02 -13.42 -13.92
C ASP A 215 -2.00 -13.74 -15.07
N ASP A 216 -3.25 -13.25 -15.02
CA ASP A 216 -4.21 -13.43 -16.13
C ASP A 216 -3.84 -12.54 -17.33
N PRO A 217 -3.38 -13.14 -18.46
CA PRO A 217 -2.96 -12.38 -19.63
C PRO A 217 -4.09 -11.53 -20.23
N ALA A 218 -5.35 -11.96 -20.09
CA ALA A 218 -6.50 -11.22 -20.60
C ALA A 218 -6.73 -9.93 -19.81
N LEU A 219 -6.65 -10.00 -18.48
CA LEU A 219 -6.77 -8.83 -17.62
C LEU A 219 -5.56 -7.89 -17.74
N ILE A 220 -4.34 -8.43 -17.87
CA ILE A 220 -3.13 -7.64 -18.12
C ILE A 220 -3.29 -6.78 -19.37
N LEU A 221 -3.71 -7.37 -20.50
CA LEU A 221 -3.91 -6.60 -21.74
C LEU A 221 -5.07 -5.63 -21.63
N ALA A 222 -6.20 -6.02 -21.02
CA ALA A 222 -7.33 -5.11 -20.84
C ALA A 222 -6.94 -3.87 -20.01
N HIS A 223 -6.18 -4.07 -18.93
CA HIS A 223 -5.65 -2.98 -18.12
C HIS A 223 -4.70 -2.07 -18.91
N ALA A 224 -3.79 -2.64 -19.71
CA ALA A 224 -2.90 -1.86 -20.58
C ALA A 224 -3.67 -1.01 -21.61
N VAL A 225 -4.68 -1.61 -22.27
CA VAL A 225 -5.56 -0.89 -23.20
C VAL A 225 -6.33 0.23 -22.48
N LEU A 226 -6.81 0.01 -21.25
CA LEU A 226 -7.45 1.06 -20.46
C LEU A 226 -6.50 2.23 -20.20
N GLN A 227 -5.26 1.95 -19.78
CA GLN A 227 -4.25 2.97 -19.56
C GLN A 227 -3.97 3.78 -20.82
N GLU A 228 -3.85 3.13 -21.97
CA GLU A 228 -3.59 3.84 -23.23
C GLU A 228 -4.80 4.63 -23.71
N ARG A 229 -6.03 4.11 -23.60
CA ARG A 229 -7.26 4.87 -23.90
C ARG A 229 -7.35 6.13 -23.04
N LEU A 230 -7.09 6.00 -21.73
CA LEU A 230 -7.06 7.12 -20.79
C LEU A 230 -5.98 8.13 -21.16
N ARG A 231 -4.76 7.67 -21.46
CA ARG A 231 -3.64 8.54 -21.86
C ARG A 231 -3.95 9.31 -23.14
N ARG A 232 -4.44 8.62 -24.19
CA ARG A 232 -4.88 9.25 -25.45
C ARG A 232 -5.93 10.32 -25.21
N ARG A 233 -6.94 10.02 -24.40
CA ARG A 233 -8.05 10.94 -24.20
C ARG A 233 -7.70 12.10 -23.26
N ALA A 234 -7.21 11.80 -22.07
CA ALA A 234 -6.98 12.79 -21.03
C ALA A 234 -5.82 13.73 -21.37
N ARG A 235 -4.73 13.21 -21.97
CA ARG A 235 -3.55 14.01 -22.33
C ARG A 235 -3.64 14.61 -23.72
N HIS A 236 -3.91 13.79 -24.74
CA HIS A 236 -3.76 14.24 -26.13
C HIS A 236 -5.00 14.92 -26.70
N GLN A 237 -6.21 14.51 -26.28
CA GLN A 237 -7.46 15.05 -26.82
C GLN A 237 -8.03 16.16 -25.94
N GLU A 238 -8.09 15.95 -24.63
CA GLU A 238 -8.76 16.87 -23.69
C GLU A 238 -7.77 17.78 -22.93
N GLY A 239 -6.50 17.40 -22.80
CA GLY A 239 -5.46 18.22 -22.14
C GLY A 239 -5.72 18.48 -20.65
N VAL A 240 -6.43 17.57 -20.00
CA VAL A 240 -6.90 17.64 -18.61
C VAL A 240 -5.99 16.92 -17.61
N SER A 241 -5.12 16.01 -18.10
CA SER A 241 -4.16 15.20 -17.34
C SER A 241 -2.87 15.05 -18.14
N TYR A 242 -1.72 15.00 -17.47
CA TYR A 242 -0.40 14.77 -18.08
C TYR A 242 0.07 13.31 -17.92
N GLU A 243 -0.25 12.69 -16.78
CA GLU A 243 0.25 11.40 -16.33
C GLU A 243 -0.89 10.45 -15.97
N VAL A 244 -0.84 9.24 -16.55
CA VAL A 244 -1.67 8.11 -16.14
C VAL A 244 -0.74 7.15 -15.41
N GLY A 245 -0.82 7.16 -14.09
CA GLY A 245 -0.10 6.27 -13.20
C GLY A 245 -0.92 5.03 -12.86
N GLY A 246 -0.26 4.02 -12.31
CA GLY A 246 -0.92 2.83 -11.80
C GLY A 246 0.05 1.80 -11.25
N ALA A 247 -0.46 0.92 -10.40
CA ALA A 247 0.31 -0.16 -9.81
C ALA A 247 -0.46 -1.48 -9.86
N ARG A 248 0.30 -2.57 -9.93
CA ARG A 248 -0.21 -3.92 -9.63
C ARG A 248 0.29 -4.27 -8.24
N VAL A 249 -0.64 -4.48 -7.32
CA VAL A 249 -0.33 -4.71 -5.90
C VAL A 249 -0.68 -6.15 -5.57
N PRO A 250 0.32 -7.03 -5.35
CA PRO A 250 0.07 -8.38 -4.87
C PRO A 250 -0.56 -8.35 -3.48
N THR A 251 -1.70 -9.02 -3.31
CA THR A 251 -2.40 -9.10 -2.03
C THR A 251 -2.69 -10.51 -1.57
N GLY A 252 -2.31 -11.51 -2.36
CA GLY A 252 -2.30 -12.93 -2.04
C GLY A 252 -1.53 -13.71 -3.11
N THR A 253 -1.74 -15.03 -3.15
CA THR A 253 -1.20 -15.88 -4.21
C THR A 253 -2.04 -15.72 -5.49
N GLY A 254 -1.46 -15.21 -6.57
CA GLY A 254 -2.13 -14.98 -7.86
C GLY A 254 -3.05 -13.75 -7.88
N ASP A 255 -3.82 -13.50 -6.81
CA ASP A 255 -4.73 -12.35 -6.73
C ASP A 255 -4.03 -11.04 -6.29
N GLY A 256 -4.50 -9.92 -6.85
CA GLY A 256 -4.04 -8.59 -6.49
C GLY A 256 -5.06 -7.48 -6.74
N GLU A 257 -4.60 -6.24 -6.57
CA GLU A 257 -5.29 -5.03 -7.01
C GLU A 257 -4.54 -4.42 -8.17
N TYR A 258 -5.29 -3.93 -9.15
CA TYR A 258 -4.84 -2.97 -10.14
C TYR A 258 -5.29 -1.60 -9.67
N THR A 259 -4.39 -0.63 -9.60
CA THR A 259 -4.71 0.77 -9.32
C THR A 259 -4.36 1.64 -10.52
N LEU A 260 -5.16 2.67 -10.74
CA LEU A 260 -4.97 3.71 -11.75
C LEU A 260 -5.22 5.06 -11.12
N CYS A 261 -4.32 6.01 -11.36
CA CYS A 261 -4.41 7.37 -10.84
C CYS A 261 -4.11 8.34 -11.98
N LEU A 262 -4.91 9.41 -12.10
CA LEU A 262 -4.77 10.40 -13.17
C LEU A 262 -4.62 11.77 -12.53
N ASP A 263 -3.50 12.43 -12.80
CA ASP A 263 -3.33 13.81 -12.37
C ASP A 263 -4.41 14.70 -12.99
N ALA A 264 -4.99 15.57 -12.18
CA ALA A 264 -5.97 16.54 -12.64
C ALA A 264 -5.35 17.93 -12.60
N ARG A 265 -5.50 18.67 -13.70
CA ARG A 265 -5.27 20.12 -13.65
C ARG A 265 -6.29 20.76 -12.70
N GLU A 266 -5.86 21.76 -11.95
CA GLU A 266 -6.71 22.48 -11.00
C GLU A 266 -8.07 22.85 -11.61
N GLY A 267 -9.15 22.41 -10.97
CA GLY A 267 -10.53 22.61 -11.39
C GLY A 267 -11.05 21.61 -12.44
N GLN A 268 -10.26 20.61 -12.85
CA GLN A 268 -10.65 19.55 -13.78
C GLN A 268 -10.83 18.17 -13.11
N GLU A 269 -10.72 18.09 -11.80
CA GLU A 269 -10.75 16.85 -11.01
C GLU A 269 -12.04 16.07 -11.26
N ARG A 270 -13.19 16.74 -11.25
CA ARG A 270 -14.48 16.14 -11.61
C ARG A 270 -14.47 15.53 -13.00
N ARG A 271 -13.93 16.27 -13.98
CA ARG A 271 -13.91 15.83 -15.38
C ARG A 271 -13.01 14.61 -15.56
N VAL A 272 -11.86 14.59 -14.90
CA VAL A 272 -10.92 13.46 -14.89
C VAL A 272 -11.57 12.24 -14.24
N ALA A 273 -12.25 12.38 -13.11
CA ALA A 273 -12.98 11.30 -12.45
C ALA A 273 -14.07 10.70 -13.35
N GLU A 274 -14.87 11.56 -13.99
CA GLU A 274 -15.91 11.13 -14.94
C GLU A 274 -15.29 10.39 -16.14
N LEU A 275 -14.19 10.90 -16.69
CA LEU A 275 -13.47 10.28 -17.80
C LEU A 275 -12.91 8.90 -17.40
N LEU A 276 -12.28 8.81 -16.23
CA LEU A 276 -11.72 7.57 -15.69
C LEU A 276 -12.79 6.48 -15.59
N TRP A 277 -13.92 6.80 -14.96
CA TRP A 277 -15.02 5.87 -14.81
C TRP A 277 -15.69 5.51 -16.16
N GLN A 278 -15.91 6.50 -17.04
CA GLN A 278 -16.53 6.27 -18.35
C GLN A 278 -15.68 5.40 -19.27
N GLU A 279 -14.35 5.52 -19.25
CA GLU A 279 -13.48 4.63 -20.04
C GLU A 279 -13.50 3.20 -19.52
N ALA A 280 -13.54 3.02 -18.19
CA ALA A 280 -13.70 1.70 -17.61
C ALA A 280 -15.04 1.05 -18.04
N LEU A 281 -16.14 1.80 -17.97
CA LEU A 281 -17.45 1.32 -18.45
C LEU A 281 -17.43 0.98 -19.94
N ARG A 282 -16.80 1.81 -20.79
CA ARG A 282 -16.68 1.53 -22.23
C ARG A 282 -15.84 0.29 -22.50
N LEU A 283 -14.74 0.10 -21.79
CA LEU A 283 -13.92 -1.10 -21.96
C LEU A 283 -14.73 -2.37 -21.62
N ALA A 284 -15.56 -2.33 -20.58
CA ALA A 284 -16.44 -3.45 -20.22
C ALA A 284 -17.62 -3.63 -21.18
N GLY A 285 -18.23 -2.53 -21.66
CA GLY A 285 -19.42 -2.56 -22.52
C GLY A 285 -19.14 -2.75 -24.01
N ASP A 286 -18.23 -1.94 -24.56
CA ASP A 286 -17.86 -1.94 -25.98
C ASP A 286 -16.75 -2.97 -26.28
N GLY A 287 -15.97 -3.35 -25.27
CA GLY A 287 -14.84 -4.25 -25.38
C GLY A 287 -13.54 -3.58 -25.83
N VAL A 288 -12.55 -4.43 -26.11
CA VAL A 288 -11.26 -4.07 -26.72
C VAL A 288 -11.24 -4.52 -28.18
N THR A 289 -10.45 -3.88 -29.03
CA THR A 289 -10.27 -4.36 -30.42
C THR A 289 -9.05 -5.25 -30.57
N ALA A 290 -9.00 -6.03 -31.65
CA ALA A 290 -7.83 -6.86 -31.95
C ALA A 290 -6.58 -6.01 -32.24
N GLU A 291 -6.76 -4.82 -32.82
CA GLU A 291 -5.68 -3.87 -33.07
C GLU A 291 -5.11 -3.29 -31.77
N GLU A 292 -5.97 -2.93 -30.81
CA GLU A 292 -5.52 -2.47 -29.48
C GLU A 292 -4.71 -3.55 -28.76
N LEU A 293 -5.19 -4.80 -28.76
CA LEU A 293 -4.45 -5.92 -28.17
C LEU A 293 -3.10 -6.15 -28.86
N ALA A 294 -3.06 -6.05 -30.19
CA ALA A 294 -1.82 -6.21 -30.95
C ALA A 294 -0.82 -5.08 -30.69
N GLU A 295 -1.29 -3.84 -30.52
CA GLU A 295 -0.47 -2.68 -30.17
C GLU A 295 0.16 -2.86 -28.78
N GLU A 296 -0.64 -3.22 -27.77
CA GLU A 296 -0.12 -3.47 -26.41
C GLU A 296 0.84 -4.66 -26.36
N LEU A 297 0.54 -5.76 -27.06
CA LEU A 297 1.44 -6.90 -27.18
C LEU A 297 2.80 -6.52 -27.80
N ALA A 298 2.79 -5.64 -28.80
CA ALA A 298 4.02 -5.14 -29.40
C ALA A 298 4.84 -4.30 -28.40
N GLY A 299 4.17 -3.46 -27.59
CA GLY A 299 4.80 -2.71 -26.51
C GLY A 299 5.43 -3.61 -25.44
N PHE A 300 4.70 -4.62 -24.96
CA PHE A 300 5.24 -5.62 -24.03
C PHE A 300 6.45 -6.34 -24.62
N ARG A 301 6.41 -6.71 -25.91
CA ARG A 301 7.55 -7.35 -26.59
C ARG A 301 8.77 -6.46 -26.63
N GLU A 302 8.61 -5.16 -26.94
CA GLU A 302 9.72 -4.21 -26.98
C GLU A 302 10.40 -4.08 -25.62
N VAL A 303 9.61 -3.95 -24.54
CA VAL A 303 10.15 -3.80 -23.18
C VAL A 303 10.77 -5.10 -22.67
N TRP A 304 10.06 -6.22 -22.77
CA TRP A 304 10.48 -7.47 -22.11
C TRP A 304 11.60 -8.22 -22.83
N LEU A 305 11.82 -7.97 -24.13
CA LEU A 305 12.95 -8.52 -24.86
C LEU A 305 14.18 -7.60 -24.86
N ASP A 306 14.08 -6.39 -24.29
CA ASP A 306 15.22 -5.51 -24.12
C ASP A 306 16.13 -6.01 -23.00
N VAL A 307 17.43 -6.15 -23.27
CA VAL A 307 18.44 -6.54 -22.29
C VAL A 307 18.49 -5.62 -21.08
N ARG A 308 18.11 -4.34 -21.24
CA ARG A 308 18.04 -3.36 -20.15
C ARG A 308 16.96 -3.68 -19.12
N SER A 309 16.01 -4.56 -19.45
CA SER A 309 14.96 -5.03 -18.54
C SER A 309 15.40 -6.21 -17.67
N THR A 310 16.61 -6.74 -17.88
CA THR A 310 17.14 -7.90 -17.12
C THR A 310 17.15 -7.67 -15.60
N PRO A 311 17.56 -6.50 -15.04
CA PRO A 311 17.50 -6.28 -13.60
C PRO A 311 16.07 -6.37 -13.06
N SER A 312 15.09 -5.79 -13.78
CA SER A 312 13.67 -5.89 -13.43
C SER A 312 13.18 -7.32 -13.48
N GLU A 313 13.58 -8.09 -14.50
CA GLU A 313 13.21 -9.50 -14.64
C GLU A 313 13.73 -10.37 -13.49
N LEU A 314 14.98 -10.14 -13.09
CA LEU A 314 15.57 -10.83 -11.94
C LEU A 314 14.87 -10.42 -10.63
N GLY A 315 14.44 -9.15 -10.51
CA GLY A 315 13.61 -8.65 -9.42
C GLY A 315 12.26 -9.35 -9.34
N ASP A 316 11.53 -9.45 -10.45
CA ASP A 316 10.27 -10.19 -10.56
C ASP A 316 10.47 -11.67 -10.16
N ALA A 317 11.53 -12.31 -10.65
CA ALA A 317 11.87 -13.69 -10.28
C ALA A 317 12.19 -13.85 -8.79
N ALA A 318 12.86 -12.87 -8.17
CA ALA A 318 13.13 -12.84 -6.75
C ALA A 318 11.84 -12.68 -5.94
N ALA A 319 10.95 -11.78 -6.35
CA ALA A 319 9.64 -11.60 -5.74
C ALA A 319 8.81 -12.90 -5.81
N CYS A 320 8.69 -13.52 -6.99
CA CYS A 320 8.02 -14.81 -7.14
C CYS A 320 8.62 -15.87 -6.20
N SER A 321 9.96 -15.95 -6.15
CA SER A 321 10.66 -16.89 -5.27
C SER A 321 10.36 -16.66 -3.80
N LEU A 322 10.29 -15.40 -3.33
CA LEU A 322 10.00 -15.04 -1.95
C LEU A 322 8.55 -15.34 -1.55
N PHE A 323 7.60 -15.09 -2.47
CA PHE A 323 6.18 -15.33 -2.25
C PHE A 323 5.71 -16.75 -2.58
N GLY A 324 6.61 -17.61 -3.09
CA GLY A 324 6.27 -18.98 -3.46
C GLY A 324 5.42 -19.07 -4.72
N LEU A 325 5.51 -18.06 -5.58
CA LEU A 325 4.85 -18.00 -6.88
C LEU A 325 5.76 -18.61 -7.95
N GLU A 326 5.14 -19.07 -9.03
CA GLU A 326 5.87 -19.53 -10.20
C GLU A 326 6.29 -18.32 -11.04
N HIS A 327 7.59 -18.18 -11.28
CA HIS A 327 8.11 -17.18 -12.19
C HIS A 327 8.03 -17.69 -13.64
N GLN A 328 7.44 -16.88 -14.53
CA GLN A 328 7.37 -17.15 -15.96
C GLN A 328 8.33 -16.23 -16.71
N ASP A 329 9.18 -16.82 -17.55
CA ASP A 329 10.10 -16.05 -18.37
C ASP A 329 9.36 -15.15 -19.39
N PRO A 330 10.03 -14.12 -19.95
CA PRO A 330 9.41 -13.19 -20.88
C PRO A 330 8.78 -13.84 -22.12
N ALA A 331 9.42 -14.87 -22.68
CA ALA A 331 8.91 -15.51 -23.89
C ALA A 331 7.61 -16.27 -23.60
N THR A 332 7.56 -17.02 -22.49
CA THR A 332 6.35 -17.70 -22.03
C THR A 332 5.20 -16.72 -21.78
N ARG A 333 5.45 -15.58 -21.12
CA ARG A 333 4.42 -14.54 -20.91
C ARG A 333 3.93 -13.93 -22.22
N LEU A 334 4.83 -13.61 -23.16
CA LEU A 334 4.46 -13.10 -24.49
C LEU A 334 3.63 -14.12 -25.29
N GLU A 335 3.93 -15.40 -25.20
CA GLU A 335 3.14 -16.46 -25.83
C GLU A 335 1.74 -16.58 -25.22
N ALA A 336 1.60 -16.33 -23.92
CA ALA A 336 0.30 -16.30 -23.26
C ALA A 336 -0.52 -15.07 -23.71
N LEU A 337 0.09 -13.88 -23.71
CA LEU A 337 -0.55 -12.63 -24.18
C LEU A 337 -0.99 -12.74 -25.65
N ALA A 338 -0.17 -13.36 -26.51
CA ALA A 338 -0.48 -13.53 -27.94
C ALA A 338 -1.70 -14.40 -28.24
N LYS A 339 -2.20 -15.18 -27.26
CA LYS A 339 -3.37 -16.05 -27.40
C LYS A 339 -4.67 -15.37 -26.97
N VAL A 340 -4.59 -14.18 -26.36
CA VAL A 340 -5.76 -13.47 -25.83
C VAL A 340 -6.61 -12.94 -26.98
N THR A 341 -7.92 -13.20 -26.91
CA THR A 341 -8.91 -12.62 -27.83
C THR A 341 -9.57 -11.38 -27.22
N PRO A 342 -10.14 -10.49 -28.05
CA PRO A 342 -10.97 -9.37 -27.58
C PRO A 342 -12.05 -9.75 -26.57
N GLU A 343 -12.72 -10.88 -26.81
CA GLU A 343 -13.81 -11.36 -25.94
C GLU A 343 -13.28 -11.80 -24.58
N GLN A 344 -12.11 -12.44 -24.53
CA GLN A 344 -11.47 -12.86 -23.26
C GLN A 344 -11.06 -11.65 -22.43
N ALA A 345 -10.43 -10.65 -23.05
CA ALA A 345 -10.04 -9.41 -22.39
C ALA A 345 -11.27 -8.65 -21.85
N ALA A 346 -12.34 -8.52 -22.64
CA ALA A 346 -13.58 -7.89 -22.20
C ALA A 346 -14.26 -8.63 -21.04
N GLN A 347 -14.28 -9.97 -21.08
CA GLN A 347 -14.82 -10.81 -19.99
C GLN A 347 -14.01 -10.66 -18.70
N ALA A 348 -12.68 -10.75 -18.80
CA ALA A 348 -11.78 -10.59 -17.66
C ALA A 348 -11.95 -9.21 -17.00
N PHE A 349 -12.00 -8.15 -17.82
CA PHE A 349 -12.19 -6.80 -17.30
C PHE A 349 -13.58 -6.57 -16.71
N THR A 350 -14.63 -7.11 -17.33
CA THR A 350 -16.00 -7.01 -16.78
C THR A 350 -16.09 -7.69 -15.41
N ALA A 351 -15.45 -8.85 -15.24
CA ALA A 351 -15.36 -9.51 -13.95
C ALA A 351 -14.61 -8.63 -12.92
N ALA A 352 -13.49 -8.04 -13.30
CA ALA A 352 -12.73 -7.14 -12.44
C ALA A 352 -13.52 -5.88 -12.05
N LEU A 353 -14.23 -5.27 -12.99
CA LEU A 353 -15.03 -4.06 -12.79
C LEU A 353 -16.15 -4.26 -11.75
N SER A 354 -16.63 -5.48 -11.56
CA SER A 354 -17.60 -5.81 -10.49
C SER A 354 -17.07 -5.58 -9.08
N THR A 355 -15.77 -5.35 -8.93
CA THR A 355 -15.12 -5.04 -7.65
C THR A 355 -14.63 -3.59 -7.57
N ALA A 356 -14.88 -2.78 -8.60
CA ALA A 356 -14.18 -1.52 -8.79
C ALA A 356 -14.47 -0.45 -7.74
N LEU A 357 -13.42 0.20 -7.25
CA LEU A 357 -13.50 1.34 -6.36
C LEU A 357 -13.05 2.60 -7.10
N LEU A 358 -13.89 3.62 -7.16
CA LEU A 358 -13.54 4.95 -7.64
C LEU A 358 -13.28 5.85 -6.43
N VAL A 359 -12.19 6.61 -6.41
CA VAL A 359 -11.97 7.67 -5.42
C VAL A 359 -11.84 9.00 -6.13
N VAL A 360 -12.42 10.04 -5.53
CA VAL A 360 -12.29 11.44 -5.96
C VAL A 360 -11.89 12.32 -4.78
N PRO A 361 -11.24 13.48 -5.03
CA PRO A 361 -10.98 14.45 -3.99
C PRO A 361 -12.25 14.87 -3.24
N ASP A 362 -12.13 15.18 -1.96
CA ASP A 362 -13.24 15.43 -1.02
C ASP A 362 -14.22 16.54 -1.45
N HIS A 363 -13.73 17.54 -2.16
CA HIS A 363 -14.49 18.67 -2.68
C HIS A 363 -15.14 18.41 -4.04
N VAL A 364 -14.95 17.22 -4.63
CA VAL A 364 -15.43 16.85 -5.96
C VAL A 364 -16.68 15.99 -5.85
N GLU A 365 -17.79 16.48 -6.39
CA GLU A 365 -19.04 15.72 -6.49
C GLU A 365 -19.20 15.07 -7.87
N VAL A 366 -19.54 13.78 -7.85
CA VAL A 366 -19.78 12.94 -9.04
C VAL A 366 -21.04 12.09 -8.83
N GLU A 367 -21.67 11.71 -9.94
CA GLU A 367 -22.83 10.81 -9.94
C GLU A 367 -22.55 9.61 -10.86
N PRO A 368 -21.55 8.76 -10.53
CA PRO A 368 -21.20 7.62 -11.37
C PRO A 368 -22.35 6.62 -11.43
N ALA A 369 -22.56 6.04 -12.61
CA ALA A 369 -23.52 4.97 -12.83
C ALA A 369 -22.79 3.66 -13.19
N GLN A 370 -23.39 2.53 -12.88
CA GLN A 370 -22.93 1.21 -13.30
C GLN A 370 -23.23 0.98 -14.78
N LEU A 371 -22.73 -0.13 -15.33
CA LEU A 371 -22.92 -0.48 -16.75
C LEU A 371 -24.40 -0.60 -17.15
N ASP A 372 -25.28 -0.99 -16.21
CA ASP A 372 -26.73 -1.08 -16.40
C ASP A 372 -27.46 0.26 -16.20
N GLY A 373 -26.74 1.35 -15.95
CA GLY A 373 -27.26 2.69 -15.71
C GLY A 373 -27.76 2.94 -14.29
N THR A 374 -27.68 1.97 -13.38
CA THR A 374 -28.03 2.18 -11.97
C THR A 374 -26.96 3.03 -11.26
N PRO A 375 -27.30 3.86 -10.26
CA PRO A 375 -26.29 4.63 -9.52
C PRO A 375 -25.25 3.71 -8.87
N LEU A 376 -23.97 4.08 -8.97
CA LEU A 376 -22.90 3.44 -8.23
C LEU A 376 -22.99 3.90 -6.76
N ALA A 377 -22.98 2.95 -5.83
CA ALA A 377 -23.13 3.24 -4.41
C ALA A 377 -21.95 4.08 -3.91
N ARG A 378 -22.25 5.17 -3.19
CA ARG A 378 -21.25 5.90 -2.41
C ARG A 378 -20.84 5.04 -1.23
N GLY A 379 -19.56 4.71 -1.15
CA GLY A 379 -19.00 3.96 -0.05
C GLY A 379 -18.63 4.85 1.12
N THR A 380 -18.75 4.30 2.32
CA THR A 380 -18.47 4.96 3.60
C THR A 380 -17.78 3.96 4.52
N CYS A 381 -17.03 4.38 5.54
CA CYS A 381 -16.45 3.43 6.51
C CYS A 381 -17.56 2.63 7.24
N ALA A 382 -17.23 1.76 8.20
CA ALA A 382 -18.23 0.93 8.88
C ALA A 382 -19.35 1.78 9.52
N VAL A 383 -20.53 1.81 8.89
CA VAL A 383 -21.73 2.55 9.34
C VAL A 383 -22.84 1.61 9.81
N THR A 384 -23.69 2.14 10.66
CA THR A 384 -24.90 1.49 11.18
C THR A 384 -26.10 2.41 10.96
N ASP A 385 -27.30 1.85 10.80
CA ASP A 385 -28.51 2.64 10.52
C ASP A 385 -28.89 3.56 11.69
N ALA A 386 -28.57 3.17 12.93
CA ALA A 386 -28.95 3.90 14.12
C ALA A 386 -28.02 3.60 15.29
N PHE A 387 -28.05 4.46 16.31
CA PHE A 387 -27.46 4.14 17.61
C PHE A 387 -28.19 2.95 18.24
N PRO A 388 -27.47 1.89 18.63
CA PRO A 388 -28.03 0.87 19.51
C PRO A 388 -28.66 1.47 20.78
N PRO A 389 -29.72 0.83 21.32
CA PRO A 389 -30.27 1.23 22.61
C PRO A 389 -29.25 0.96 23.74
N GLY A 390 -29.35 1.72 24.83
CA GLY A 390 -28.54 1.51 26.04
C GLY A 390 -27.12 2.09 25.99
N LEU A 391 -26.75 2.77 24.90
CA LEU A 391 -25.47 3.47 24.82
C LEU A 391 -25.43 4.68 25.73
N ARG A 392 -24.26 4.93 26.33
CA ARG A 392 -23.98 6.20 26.99
C ARG A 392 -23.68 7.24 25.92
N VAL A 393 -24.56 8.23 25.76
CA VAL A 393 -24.44 9.25 24.72
C VAL A 393 -23.84 10.54 25.26
N PHE A 394 -22.81 11.03 24.58
CA PHE A 394 -22.12 12.29 24.83
C PHE A 394 -22.52 13.31 23.76
N ARG A 395 -22.59 14.58 24.17
CA ARG A 395 -22.95 15.70 23.30
C ARG A 395 -21.71 16.56 23.03
N PRO A 396 -21.70 17.28 21.90
CA PRO A 396 -20.60 18.15 21.56
C PRO A 396 -20.41 19.26 22.59
N SER A 397 -19.17 19.72 22.75
CA SER A 397 -18.81 20.83 23.64
C SER A 397 -19.58 22.11 23.29
N LEU A 398 -19.77 23.03 24.25
CA LEU A 398 -20.52 24.27 24.01
C LEU A 398 -19.93 25.09 22.87
N PHE A 399 -18.60 25.14 22.77
CA PHE A 399 -17.87 25.81 21.71
C PHE A 399 -18.12 25.19 20.33
N ARG A 400 -18.04 23.86 20.20
CA ARG A 400 -18.35 23.18 18.92
C ARG A 400 -19.81 23.37 18.49
N ARG A 401 -20.74 23.38 19.45
CA ARG A 401 -22.17 23.61 19.16
C ARG A 401 -22.48 24.99 18.57
N SER A 402 -21.61 25.98 18.74
CA SER A 402 -21.79 27.31 18.13
C SER A 402 -21.29 27.42 16.70
N LEU A 403 -20.51 26.45 16.20
CA LEU A 403 -19.90 26.54 14.86
C LEU A 403 -20.90 26.21 13.73
N SER A 404 -21.72 25.17 13.88
CA SER A 404 -22.67 24.75 12.84
C SER A 404 -23.87 23.96 13.38
N SER A 405 -24.91 23.79 12.56
CA SER A 405 -26.04 22.88 12.84
C SER A 405 -25.61 21.41 12.87
N ALA A 406 -24.75 20.99 11.94
CA ALA A 406 -24.18 19.64 11.91
C ALA A 406 -23.42 19.32 13.20
N ALA A 407 -22.56 20.25 13.66
CA ALA A 407 -21.86 20.13 14.94
C ALA A 407 -22.80 20.08 16.16
N ARG A 408 -24.06 20.55 16.06
CA ARG A 408 -25.07 20.37 17.12
C ARG A 408 -25.76 19.01 17.05
N ALA A 409 -25.83 18.40 15.87
CA ALA A 409 -26.44 17.09 15.66
C ALA A 409 -25.49 15.94 16.05
N ALA A 410 -24.18 16.16 15.98
CA ALA A 410 -23.17 15.15 16.26
C ALA A 410 -23.33 14.49 17.64
N ARG A 411 -23.12 13.18 17.73
CA ARG A 411 -23.23 12.40 18.98
C ARG A 411 -22.12 11.37 19.04
N LEU A 412 -21.61 11.12 20.25
CA LEU A 412 -20.75 9.98 20.53
C LEU A 412 -21.51 9.02 21.46
N GLY A 413 -21.70 7.78 21.05
CA GLY A 413 -22.25 6.70 21.85
C GLY A 413 -21.15 5.76 22.29
N VAL A 414 -21.15 5.37 23.56
CA VAL A 414 -20.22 4.38 24.12
C VAL A 414 -21.02 3.23 24.70
N GLY A 415 -20.70 2.01 24.24
CA GLY A 415 -21.32 0.77 24.70
C GLY A 415 -20.28 -0.23 25.18
N PRO A 416 -20.71 -1.42 25.62
CA PRO A 416 -19.79 -2.47 26.06
C PRO A 416 -18.93 -3.05 24.94
N SER A 417 -19.39 -2.98 23.69
CA SER A 417 -18.72 -3.59 22.53
C SER A 417 -18.00 -2.62 21.61
N GLY A 418 -18.13 -1.30 21.82
CA GLY A 418 -17.51 -0.34 20.91
C GLY A 418 -17.95 1.11 21.08
N LEU A 419 -17.62 1.89 20.06
CA LEU A 419 -17.90 3.31 19.92
C LEU A 419 -18.76 3.59 18.70
N TRP A 420 -19.70 4.52 18.83
CA TRP A 420 -20.53 4.99 17.72
C TRP A 420 -20.39 6.50 17.61
N TYR A 421 -20.16 7.01 16.40
CA TYR A 421 -20.08 8.44 16.13
C TYR A 421 -21.11 8.80 15.06
N ARG A 422 -21.99 9.75 15.37
CA ARG A 422 -22.92 10.30 14.39
C ARG A 422 -22.37 11.60 13.85
N ASP A 423 -22.18 11.65 12.54
CA ASP A 423 -21.98 12.87 11.78
C ASP A 423 -23.11 13.01 10.76
N ALA A 424 -23.70 14.19 10.67
CA ALA A 424 -24.89 14.46 9.85
C ALA A 424 -25.95 13.32 9.95
N ASP A 425 -26.05 12.50 8.90
CA ASP A 425 -27.03 11.43 8.73
C ASP A 425 -26.46 10.01 8.95
N GLU A 426 -25.15 9.85 9.12
CA GLU A 426 -24.49 8.55 9.24
C GLU A 426 -24.08 8.24 10.68
N VAL A 427 -24.06 6.95 11.04
CA VAL A 427 -23.56 6.49 12.35
C VAL A 427 -22.40 5.53 12.14
N HIS A 428 -21.19 6.07 12.24
CA HIS A 428 -19.95 5.32 12.23
C HIS A 428 -19.82 4.43 13.47
N HIS A 429 -19.22 3.26 13.33
CA HIS A 429 -19.01 2.31 14.41
C HIS A 429 -17.60 1.72 14.38
N VAL A 430 -16.98 1.65 15.55
CA VAL A 430 -15.74 0.91 15.78
C VAL A 430 -15.96 -0.05 16.94
N ALA A 431 -15.95 -1.35 16.66
CA ALA A 431 -15.98 -2.38 17.69
C ALA A 431 -14.62 -2.43 18.42
N PHE A 432 -14.63 -2.70 19.73
CA PHE A 432 -13.39 -2.69 20.53
C PHE A 432 -12.41 -3.80 20.13
N ASP A 433 -12.89 -4.93 19.62
CA ASP A 433 -12.08 -6.02 19.08
C ASP A 433 -11.54 -5.75 17.67
N GLU A 434 -12.05 -4.72 17.00
CA GLU A 434 -11.58 -4.24 15.70
C GLU A 434 -10.67 -3.00 15.82
N VAL A 435 -10.36 -2.55 17.05
CA VAL A 435 -9.41 -1.45 17.27
C VAL A 435 -8.00 -1.90 16.92
N VAL A 436 -7.30 -1.10 16.11
CA VAL A 436 -5.90 -1.33 15.69
C VAL A 436 -4.91 -0.35 16.30
N GLY A 437 -5.41 0.76 16.87
CA GLY A 437 -4.59 1.77 17.52
C GLY A 437 -5.42 2.76 18.33
N VAL A 438 -4.83 3.26 19.42
CA VAL A 438 -5.40 4.34 20.23
C VAL A 438 -4.32 5.36 20.53
N GLU A 439 -4.47 6.55 19.96
CA GLU A 439 -3.57 7.67 20.22
C GLU A 439 -4.05 8.48 21.43
N SER A 440 -3.16 8.72 22.39
CA SER A 440 -3.39 9.67 23.47
C SER A 440 -3.24 11.11 22.96
N GLN A 441 -4.26 11.93 23.23
CA GLN A 441 -4.21 13.38 23.00
C GLN A 441 -4.59 14.10 24.29
N GLY A 442 -3.59 14.38 25.13
CA GLY A 442 -3.80 14.90 26.48
C GLY A 442 -4.75 13.99 27.29
N ALA A 443 -5.91 14.52 27.68
CA ALA A 443 -6.93 13.75 28.41
C ALA A 443 -7.87 12.92 27.49
N GLY A 444 -7.75 13.05 26.16
CA GLY A 444 -8.57 12.38 25.17
C GLY A 444 -7.89 11.19 24.49
N ARG A 445 -8.64 10.52 23.63
CA ARG A 445 -8.19 9.39 22.79
C ARG A 445 -8.65 9.58 21.35
N VAL A 446 -7.83 9.22 20.37
CA VAL A 446 -8.27 8.99 18.98
C VAL A 446 -8.22 7.49 18.73
N VAL A 447 -9.36 6.88 18.43
CA VAL A 447 -9.50 5.44 18.28
C VAL A 447 -9.56 5.08 16.80
N PHE A 448 -8.68 4.18 16.36
CA PHE A 448 -8.57 3.73 14.97
C PHE A 448 -9.09 2.30 14.86
N GLY A 449 -10.11 2.09 14.02
CA GLY A 449 -10.67 0.78 13.71
C GLY A 449 -10.06 0.15 12.45
N SER A 450 -10.09 -1.18 12.36
CA SER A 450 -9.50 -1.93 11.25
C SER A 450 -10.13 -1.63 9.89
N HIS A 451 -11.36 -1.11 9.83
CA HIS A 451 -12.09 -0.80 8.58
C HIS A 451 -11.86 0.63 8.09
N GLY A 452 -10.83 1.29 8.63
CA GLY A 452 -10.47 2.66 8.30
C GLY A 452 -11.35 3.74 8.93
N CYS A 453 -12.24 3.38 9.85
CA CYS A 453 -12.97 4.37 10.65
C CYS A 453 -12.08 4.87 11.80
N LEU A 454 -12.10 6.18 12.05
CA LEU A 454 -11.50 6.80 13.23
C LEU A 454 -12.56 7.54 14.04
N ILE A 455 -12.53 7.41 15.36
CA ILE A 455 -13.45 8.08 16.28
C ILE A 455 -12.66 8.89 17.32
N PRO A 456 -12.68 10.22 17.26
CA PRO A 456 -12.04 11.06 18.26
C PRO A 456 -12.90 11.14 19.53
N VAL A 457 -12.36 10.67 20.64
CA VAL A 457 -12.92 10.72 22.00
C VAL A 457 -12.13 11.77 22.80
N VAL A 458 -12.22 13.02 22.39
CA VAL A 458 -11.41 14.13 22.91
C VAL A 458 -12.27 15.25 23.54
N PRO A 459 -11.79 15.94 24.59
CA PRO A 459 -12.57 16.95 25.31
C PRO A 459 -12.91 18.20 24.49
N GLU A 460 -12.14 18.49 23.43
CA GLU A 460 -12.38 19.59 22.49
C GLU A 460 -13.69 19.38 21.73
N LEU A 461 -13.99 18.12 21.40
CA LEU A 461 -15.20 17.73 20.70
C LEU A 461 -16.36 17.47 21.65
N TRP A 462 -16.12 16.84 22.80
CA TRP A 462 -17.20 16.28 23.62
C TRP A 462 -17.20 16.79 25.06
N ALA A 463 -18.39 17.18 25.54
CA ALA A 463 -18.56 17.57 26.93
C ALA A 463 -18.54 16.35 27.89
N ASN A 464 -17.87 16.49 29.04
CA ASN A 464 -17.81 15.48 30.11
C ASN A 464 -17.31 14.11 29.63
N ILE A 465 -16.28 14.09 28.79
CA ILE A 465 -15.83 12.91 28.04
C ILE A 465 -15.08 11.86 28.88
N GLY A 466 -14.62 12.20 30.09
CA GLY A 466 -13.78 11.31 30.92
C GLY A 466 -14.28 9.86 31.06
N PRO A 467 -15.59 9.60 31.23
CA PRO A 467 -16.10 8.23 31.29
C PRO A 467 -16.04 7.45 29.97
N ALA A 468 -16.06 8.13 28.82
CA ALA A 468 -15.82 7.48 27.53
C ALA A 468 -14.36 7.07 27.39
N VAL A 469 -13.44 7.96 27.79
CA VAL A 469 -12.00 7.69 27.81
C VAL A 469 -11.71 6.49 28.71
N ALA A 470 -12.28 6.45 29.91
CA ALA A 470 -12.13 5.32 30.83
C ALA A 470 -12.68 4.00 30.25
N ALA A 471 -13.76 4.05 29.46
CA ALA A 471 -14.31 2.86 28.80
C ALA A 471 -13.37 2.35 27.69
N VAL A 472 -12.82 3.24 26.86
CA VAL A 472 -11.79 2.89 25.85
C VAL A 472 -10.56 2.29 26.53
N ASP A 473 -10.09 2.94 27.59
CA ASP A 473 -8.93 2.50 28.38
C ASP A 473 -9.18 1.22 29.18
N ALA A 474 -10.42 0.77 29.32
CA ALA A 474 -10.74 -0.52 29.94
C ALA A 474 -10.90 -1.64 28.89
N ALA A 475 -11.42 -1.31 27.71
CA ALA A 475 -11.79 -2.29 26.69
C ALA A 475 -10.65 -2.62 25.71
N VAL A 476 -9.79 -1.65 25.37
CA VAL A 476 -8.75 -1.83 24.35
C VAL A 476 -7.43 -2.26 25.00
N PRO A 477 -6.67 -3.26 24.50
CA PRO A 477 -5.37 -3.63 25.05
C PRO A 477 -4.36 -2.47 25.14
N GLU A 478 -3.57 -2.42 26.21
CA GLU A 478 -2.52 -1.38 26.40
C GLU A 478 -1.49 -1.38 25.26
N ALA A 479 -1.18 -2.55 24.69
CA ALA A 479 -0.24 -2.68 23.58
C ALA A 479 -0.63 -1.88 22.34
N LEU A 480 -1.92 -1.56 22.15
CA LEU A 480 -2.41 -0.77 21.02
C LEU A 480 -2.40 0.74 21.30
N ARG A 481 -2.07 1.15 22.52
CA ARG A 481 -2.07 2.55 22.94
C ARG A 481 -0.70 3.18 22.74
N TYR A 482 -0.70 4.46 22.36
CA TYR A 482 0.53 5.22 22.14
C TYR A 482 0.28 6.73 22.30
N GLU A 483 1.31 7.46 22.67
CA GLU A 483 1.27 8.93 22.70
C GLU A 483 1.44 9.49 21.29
N ALA A 484 0.80 10.62 20.99
CA ALA A 484 1.01 11.33 19.72
C ALA A 484 2.50 11.56 19.47
N SER A 485 2.99 11.26 18.26
CA SER A 485 4.39 11.46 17.86
C SER A 485 4.83 12.91 18.07
N ALA A 486 6.04 13.10 18.60
CA ALA A 486 6.66 14.43 18.69
C ALA A 486 7.24 14.91 17.35
N LEU A 487 7.31 14.02 16.36
CA LEU A 487 7.92 14.26 15.05
C LEU A 487 6.89 14.50 13.95
N ARG A 488 5.60 14.32 14.22
CA ARG A 488 4.56 14.71 13.27
C ARG A 488 4.56 16.24 13.15
N PRO A 489 4.57 16.79 11.92
CA PRO A 489 4.23 18.20 11.76
C PRO A 489 2.86 18.42 12.41
N GLY A 490 2.74 19.48 13.20
CA GLY A 490 1.44 19.87 13.75
C GLY A 490 0.45 19.93 12.58
N ARG A 491 -0.67 19.22 12.68
CA ARG A 491 -1.82 19.57 11.84
C ARG A 491 -2.19 20.98 12.29
N ASP A 492 -1.73 21.99 11.55
CA ASP A 492 -2.27 23.33 11.70
C ASP A 492 -3.80 23.23 11.55
N GLU A 493 -4.48 23.91 12.46
CA GLU A 493 -5.86 23.72 12.92
C GLU A 493 -6.96 23.63 11.85
#